data_AF-A0A3A8MXG1-F1
#
_entry.id   AF-A0A3A8MXG1-F1
#
_cell.length_a   1.000
_cell.length_b   1.000
_cell.length_c   1.000
_cell.angle_alpha   90.00
_cell.angle_beta   90.00
_cell.angle_gamma   90.00
#
_symmetry.space_group_name_H-M   'P 1'
#
loop_
_entity.id
_entity.type
_entity.pdbx_description
1 polymer ?
#
loop_
_entity_poly.entity_id
_entity_poly.type
_entity_poly.pdbx_seq_one_letter_code
_entity_poly.pdbx_strand_id
1 'polypeptide(L)'
;TKATCDSLGKDCGTVADGCGGTLSCGACPDGQSCGGSGVPNVCGPPPCVPTTCEALGKDCGQVPDGCGAVLECGACGPGMTCGGGGAANVCGHAPCAPATCESLGKDCGPVSDGCGGVLECGACGPGEACGGGGVANVCGQGACLTATCAMLGKDCGEVLDGCGGTLSCGACADGQACGGAGVPNVCGPGTCVPVTCEALGLDCGPVSDGCGAVLECGGCTGPETCGGAGVPNVCGQAPCTKATCDSLGKDCGTVADGCGGTLSCGACPDGQSCGAGGEPNVCAPAACRPASCGLLGKTCGAVPDGCGGTLACGGCTAPETCGGTGVPNVCATSQPVCMDRDLGSALPVTVKGSTVEANDDHAGSCGGAGPPDRGFLWTAPRTGTFTFDTARSAVRSVLAVYGGGCGGAELACATGGISYGGGARVAVALTQGQQVLVTVDAVDGASFTRGYFELHIAELRPSEAGACFDGTDNDGDRWVDCADTDCRDVPGCKGQGCAHHDLGSALPVTFLGETAASGDGFQGTCGALLQQDRAHLWTAPQAGTYVFDTSPGDEATPAGNALYVLTGCRGTELGCASHLHPTRKSAPAVKLTLTQGQTVLV
;
A
#
# COMPACT_ATOMS: atom_id res chain seq x y z
N THR A 1 -12.73 57.33 36.01
CA THR A 1 -13.71 57.61 34.93
C THR A 1 -14.12 56.29 34.32
N LYS A 2 -15.42 56.06 34.09
CA LYS A 2 -15.92 54.79 33.53
C LYS A 2 -15.38 54.61 32.10
N ALA A 3 -14.76 53.47 31.81
CA ALA A 3 -14.27 53.19 30.47
C ALA A 3 -15.44 53.05 29.48
N THR A 4 -15.26 53.49 28.24
CA THR A 4 -16.17 53.22 27.12
C THR A 4 -15.56 52.18 26.19
N CYS A 5 -16.39 51.50 25.39
CA CYS A 5 -15.95 50.54 24.38
C CYS A 5 -14.87 51.14 23.46
N ASP A 6 -15.10 52.36 22.97
CA ASP A 6 -14.13 53.10 22.14
C ASP A 6 -12.81 53.39 22.89
N SER A 7 -12.87 53.77 24.17
CA SER A 7 -11.67 54.06 24.96
C SER A 7 -10.82 52.82 25.24
N LEU A 8 -11.41 51.61 25.13
CA LEU A 8 -10.75 50.32 25.27
C LEU A 8 -10.39 49.69 23.91
N GLY A 9 -10.73 50.36 22.80
CA GLY A 9 -10.55 49.86 21.44
C GLY A 9 -11.34 48.59 21.15
N LYS A 10 -12.55 48.45 21.73
CA LYS A 10 -13.42 47.27 21.62
C LYS A 10 -14.72 47.63 20.92
N ASP A 11 -15.15 46.83 19.96
CA ASP A 11 -16.35 47.09 19.12
C ASP A 11 -17.32 45.92 19.07
N CYS A 12 -17.11 44.88 19.89
CA CYS A 12 -18.06 43.78 20.06
C CYS A 12 -17.95 43.04 21.40
N GLY A 13 -19.02 42.33 21.77
CA GLY A 13 -19.06 41.47 22.95
C GLY A 13 -19.15 42.23 24.27
N THR A 14 -18.90 41.53 25.38
CA THR A 14 -18.93 42.11 26.73
C THR A 14 -17.53 42.27 27.29
N VAL A 15 -17.25 43.44 27.89
CA VAL A 15 -15.94 43.78 28.48
C VAL A 15 -16.12 44.40 29.86
N ALA A 16 -15.12 44.24 30.73
CA ALA A 16 -15.16 44.85 32.06
C ALA A 16 -15.00 46.38 31.97
N ASP A 17 -15.76 47.13 32.77
CA ASP A 17 -15.72 48.60 32.81
C ASP A 17 -14.63 49.19 33.72
N GLY A 18 -13.79 48.32 34.28
CA GLY A 18 -12.72 48.68 35.20
C GLY A 18 -13.20 49.13 36.59
N CYS A 19 -14.50 49.07 36.87
CA CYS A 19 -15.14 49.50 38.12
C CYS A 19 -16.05 48.41 38.73
N GLY A 20 -15.91 47.17 38.28
CA GLY A 20 -16.70 46.02 38.75
C GLY A 20 -18.01 45.77 37.99
N GLY A 21 -18.29 46.52 36.91
CA GLY A 21 -19.40 46.30 35.99
C GLY A 21 -18.95 45.84 34.59
N THR A 22 -19.91 45.60 33.70
CA THR A 22 -19.68 45.19 32.31
C THR A 22 -20.22 46.23 31.31
N LEU A 23 -19.48 46.49 30.24
CA LEU A 23 -19.93 47.19 29.04
C LEU A 23 -20.29 46.18 27.95
N SER A 24 -21.37 46.46 27.21
CA SER A 24 -21.74 45.70 26.00
C SER A 24 -21.41 46.54 24.78
N CYS A 25 -20.47 46.06 23.96
CA CYS A 25 -19.90 46.80 22.83
C CYS A 25 -20.54 46.46 21.48
N GLY A 26 -21.68 45.75 21.48
CA GLY A 26 -22.43 45.43 20.26
C GLY A 26 -22.06 44.09 19.63
N ALA A 27 -22.57 43.87 18.41
CA ALA A 27 -22.34 42.68 17.60
C ALA A 27 -21.64 43.06 16.29
N CYS A 28 -20.89 42.12 15.73
CA CYS A 28 -20.14 42.36 14.51
C CYS A 28 -21.02 42.43 13.26
N PRO A 29 -20.62 43.21 12.24
CA PRO A 29 -21.24 43.18 10.92
C PRO A 29 -21.19 41.78 10.28
N ASP A 30 -22.08 41.52 9.33
CA ASP A 30 -22.16 40.23 8.62
C ASP A 30 -20.80 39.84 8.01
N GLY A 31 -20.40 38.58 8.25
CA GLY A 31 -19.13 38.02 7.79
C GLY A 31 -17.94 38.21 8.76
N GLN A 32 -18.16 38.79 9.93
CA GLN A 32 -17.14 38.92 10.98
C GLN A 32 -17.58 38.23 12.28
N SER A 33 -16.60 37.79 13.06
CA SER A 33 -16.80 37.22 14.39
C SER A 33 -16.11 38.08 15.45
N CYS A 34 -16.70 38.15 16.63
CA CYS A 34 -16.11 38.90 17.73
C CYS A 34 -14.86 38.18 18.24
N GLY A 35 -13.68 38.78 18.03
CA GLY A 35 -12.39 38.12 18.23
C GLY A 35 -11.77 37.51 16.96
N GLY A 36 -12.39 37.67 15.78
CA GLY A 36 -12.03 36.93 14.57
C GLY A 36 -10.59 37.12 14.08
N SER A 37 -10.01 38.30 14.29
CA SER A 37 -8.61 38.59 13.94
C SER A 37 -7.60 38.24 15.04
N GLY A 38 -7.99 37.40 16.01
CA GLY A 38 -7.13 37.02 17.14
C GLY A 38 -7.01 38.09 18.24
N VAL A 39 -7.79 39.17 18.14
CA VAL A 39 -7.85 40.24 19.16
C VAL A 39 -9.19 40.17 19.89
N PRO A 40 -9.24 39.82 21.18
CA PRO A 40 -10.50 39.70 21.92
C PRO A 40 -11.33 40.98 21.88
N ASN A 41 -12.64 40.83 21.71
CA ASN A 41 -13.63 41.92 21.69
C ASN A 41 -13.42 42.95 20.57
N VAL A 42 -12.80 42.52 19.47
CA VAL A 42 -12.69 43.29 18.22
C VAL A 42 -13.25 42.46 17.07
N CYS A 43 -14.09 43.06 16.23
CA CYS A 43 -14.64 42.41 15.06
C CYS A 43 -13.56 42.15 14.01
N GLY A 44 -13.53 40.92 13.51
CA GLY A 44 -12.61 40.52 12.46
C GLY A 44 -13.16 39.36 11.64
N PRO A 45 -12.62 39.11 10.43
CA PRO A 45 -12.93 37.90 9.67
C PRO A 45 -12.75 36.66 10.55
N PRO A 46 -13.58 35.62 10.39
CA PRO A 46 -13.49 34.42 11.22
C PRO A 46 -12.07 33.86 11.22
N PRO A 47 -11.59 33.37 12.37
CA PRO A 47 -10.25 32.83 12.45
C PRO A 47 -10.16 31.67 11.46
N CYS A 48 -9.12 31.69 10.63
CA CYS A 48 -8.87 30.61 9.69
C CYS A 48 -8.65 29.34 10.50
N VAL A 49 -9.49 28.32 10.28
CA VAL A 49 -9.34 27.01 10.92
C VAL A 49 -8.40 26.21 10.04
N PRO A 50 -7.14 25.97 10.45
CA PRO A 50 -6.21 25.20 9.65
C PRO A 50 -6.74 23.78 9.48
N THR A 51 -6.63 23.25 8.26
CA THR A 51 -6.93 21.83 8.02
C THR A 51 -5.88 20.94 8.67
N THR A 52 -6.13 19.63 8.74
CA THR A 52 -5.17 18.64 9.26
C THR A 52 -4.76 17.68 8.15
N CYS A 53 -3.61 17.01 8.32
CA CYS A 53 -3.17 15.96 7.42
C CYS A 53 -4.23 14.86 7.25
N GLU A 54 -4.88 14.48 8.36
CA GLU A 54 -5.95 13.47 8.38
C GLU A 54 -7.21 13.94 7.64
N ALA A 55 -7.63 15.21 7.83
CA ALA A 55 -8.76 15.78 7.11
C ALA A 55 -8.51 15.92 5.59
N LEU A 56 -7.24 16.00 5.17
CA LEU A 56 -6.81 16.01 3.77
C LEU A 56 -6.50 14.61 3.21
N GLY A 57 -6.54 13.57 4.05
CA GLY A 57 -6.15 12.21 3.70
C GLY A 57 -4.68 12.10 3.27
N LYS A 58 -3.77 12.83 3.92
CA LYS A 58 -2.32 12.87 3.66
C LYS A 58 -1.54 12.31 4.85
N ASP A 59 -0.54 11.48 4.60
CA ASP A 59 0.27 10.80 5.62
C ASP A 59 1.79 10.91 5.34
N CYS A 60 2.20 11.79 4.41
CA CYS A 60 3.60 12.15 4.21
C CYS A 60 3.84 13.52 3.57
N GLY A 61 5.01 14.09 3.85
CA GLY A 61 5.51 15.32 3.22
C GLY A 61 4.79 16.59 3.68
N GLN A 62 5.13 17.70 3.03
CA GLN A 62 4.61 19.03 3.35
C GLN A 62 3.33 19.36 2.58
N VAL A 63 2.33 19.91 3.28
CA VAL A 63 1.03 20.29 2.70
C VAL A 63 0.57 21.64 3.26
N PRO A 64 0.00 22.57 2.47
CA PRO A 64 -0.53 23.82 3.00
C PRO A 64 -1.72 23.60 3.95
N ASP A 65 -1.79 24.34 5.04
CA ASP A 65 -2.88 24.26 6.03
C ASP A 65 -4.16 25.04 5.64
N GLY A 66 -4.12 25.73 4.50
CA GLY A 66 -5.20 26.62 4.03
C GLY A 66 -5.24 28.00 4.70
N CYS A 67 -4.37 28.24 5.68
CA CYS A 67 -4.26 29.47 6.48
C CYS A 67 -2.89 30.16 6.34
N GLY A 68 -1.99 29.60 5.52
CA GLY A 68 -0.69 30.17 5.19
C GLY A 68 0.49 29.53 5.94
N ALA A 69 0.24 28.52 6.78
CA ALA A 69 1.27 27.66 7.35
C ALA A 69 1.38 26.34 6.58
N VAL A 70 2.41 25.55 6.89
CA VAL A 70 2.69 24.26 6.28
C VAL A 70 2.52 23.16 7.33
N LEU A 71 1.75 22.14 6.99
CA LEU A 71 1.58 20.90 7.75
C LEU A 71 2.67 19.91 7.36
N GLU A 72 3.30 19.27 8.35
CA GLU A 72 4.25 18.17 8.18
C GLU A 72 3.53 16.84 8.42
N CYS A 73 3.14 16.15 7.35
CA CYS A 73 2.26 14.98 7.45
C CYS A 73 2.99 13.65 7.71
N GLY A 74 4.28 13.69 8.06
CA GLY A 74 5.08 12.51 8.41
C GLY A 74 6.01 12.03 7.30
N ALA A 75 6.67 10.90 7.55
CA ALA A 75 7.57 10.23 6.61
C ALA A 75 7.15 8.75 6.46
N CYS A 76 7.32 8.20 5.27
CA CYS A 76 6.92 6.83 5.00
C CYS A 76 7.85 5.80 5.64
N GLY A 77 7.28 4.64 5.98
CA GLY A 77 8.04 3.49 6.49
C GLY A 77 9.02 2.91 5.46
N PRO A 78 9.90 1.97 5.89
CA PRO A 78 10.89 1.35 5.01
C PRO A 78 10.24 0.74 3.76
N GLY A 79 10.76 1.08 2.58
CA GLY A 79 10.27 0.56 1.29
C GLY A 79 9.14 1.36 0.63
N MET A 80 8.63 2.41 1.27
CA MET A 80 7.60 3.29 0.72
C MET A 80 8.19 4.67 0.36
N THR A 81 7.66 5.32 -0.68
CA THR A 81 8.03 6.68 -1.06
C THR A 81 6.82 7.60 -0.96
N CYS A 82 7.01 8.85 -0.54
CA CYS A 82 5.92 9.82 -0.47
C CYS A 82 5.41 10.16 -1.88
N GLY A 83 4.15 9.83 -2.18
CA GLY A 83 3.61 9.84 -3.55
C GLY A 83 3.77 8.53 -4.33
N GLY A 84 4.36 7.49 -3.72
CA GLY A 84 4.73 6.24 -4.39
C GLY A 84 3.55 5.43 -4.94
N GLY A 85 2.35 5.57 -4.36
CA GLY A 85 1.12 4.91 -4.80
C GLY A 85 0.29 5.68 -5.83
N GLY A 86 0.84 6.74 -6.45
CA GLY A 86 0.15 7.56 -7.45
C GLY A 86 -0.70 8.73 -6.90
N ALA A 87 -0.84 8.84 -5.58
CA ALA A 87 -1.49 9.97 -4.91
C ALA A 87 -0.45 10.85 -4.19
N ALA A 88 -0.37 12.13 -4.55
CA ALA A 88 0.57 13.07 -3.93
C ALA A 88 0.36 13.17 -2.40
N ASN A 89 1.46 13.22 -1.65
CA ASN A 89 1.48 13.30 -0.19
C ASN A 89 0.77 12.13 0.52
N VAL A 90 0.73 10.97 -0.13
CA VAL A 90 0.29 9.69 0.45
C VAL A 90 1.41 8.65 0.32
N CYS A 91 1.71 7.93 1.40
CA CYS A 91 2.68 6.85 1.43
C CYS A 91 2.18 5.67 0.61
N GLY A 92 3.01 5.26 -0.34
CA GLY A 92 2.78 4.04 -1.10
C GLY A 92 4.09 3.39 -1.47
N HIS A 93 4.04 2.08 -1.64
CA HIS A 93 5.05 1.40 -2.44
C HIS A 93 4.98 1.97 -3.85
N ALA A 94 6.12 2.09 -4.53
CA ALA A 94 6.12 2.17 -5.98
C ALA A 94 6.11 0.72 -6.49
N PRO A 95 4.97 0.13 -6.88
CA PRO A 95 5.02 -0.94 -7.85
C PRO A 95 5.06 -0.26 -9.21
N CYS A 96 6.25 -0.17 -9.80
CA CYS A 96 6.23 -0.46 -11.21
C CYS A 96 6.22 -1.98 -11.29
N ALA A 97 5.01 -2.57 -11.22
CA ALA A 97 4.83 -3.98 -11.50
C ALA A 97 5.04 -4.14 -13.01
N PRO A 98 6.13 -4.79 -13.47
CA PRO A 98 6.38 -4.96 -14.89
C PRO A 98 5.17 -5.69 -15.48
N ALA A 99 4.53 -5.07 -16.47
CA ALA A 99 3.45 -5.74 -17.16
C ALA A 99 3.98 -7.05 -17.78
N THR A 100 3.14 -8.07 -17.88
CA THR A 100 3.47 -9.30 -18.63
C THR A 100 2.85 -9.23 -20.02
N CYS A 101 3.41 -9.97 -20.99
CA CYS A 101 2.83 -10.09 -22.33
C CYS A 101 1.33 -10.47 -22.30
N GLU A 102 0.95 -11.38 -21.38
CA GLU A 102 -0.43 -11.79 -21.16
C GLU A 102 -1.31 -10.64 -20.63
N SER A 103 -0.81 -9.88 -19.65
CA SER A 103 -1.55 -8.73 -19.09
C SER A 103 -1.75 -7.57 -20.08
N LEU A 104 -0.86 -7.46 -21.09
CA LEU A 104 -0.93 -6.46 -22.17
C LEU A 104 -1.67 -6.97 -23.41
N GLY A 105 -2.07 -8.24 -23.42
CA GLY A 105 -2.68 -8.89 -24.58
C GLY A 105 -1.78 -8.90 -25.81
N LYS A 106 -0.46 -9.11 -25.62
CA LYS A 106 0.58 -9.16 -26.67
C LYS A 106 1.20 -10.56 -26.72
N ASP A 107 1.39 -11.09 -27.92
CA ASP A 107 1.88 -12.46 -28.16
C ASP A 107 2.97 -12.50 -29.26
N CYS A 108 3.52 -11.34 -29.65
CA CYS A 108 4.73 -11.26 -30.45
C CYS A 108 5.54 -9.95 -30.31
N GLY A 109 6.85 -10.04 -30.52
CA GLY A 109 7.76 -8.90 -30.62
C GLY A 109 8.07 -8.17 -29.29
N PRO A 110 8.97 -7.16 -29.32
CA PRO A 110 9.40 -6.42 -28.13
C PRO A 110 8.35 -5.40 -27.67
N VAL A 111 8.03 -5.39 -26.38
CA VAL A 111 7.04 -4.51 -25.75
C VAL A 111 7.61 -3.92 -24.46
N SER A 112 7.41 -2.63 -24.18
CA SER A 112 7.82 -2.03 -22.90
C SER A 112 6.98 -2.59 -21.74
N ASP A 113 7.62 -2.89 -20.61
CA ASP A 113 6.95 -3.34 -19.39
C ASP A 113 6.32 -2.19 -18.56
N GLY A 114 6.45 -0.95 -19.03
CA GLY A 114 5.99 0.25 -18.34
C GLY A 114 6.94 0.74 -17.23
N CYS A 115 8.06 0.04 -17.01
CA CYS A 115 8.99 0.19 -15.89
C CYS A 115 10.45 0.39 -16.32
N GLY A 116 10.69 0.53 -17.63
CA GLY A 116 12.01 0.71 -18.22
C GLY A 116 12.67 -0.59 -18.71
N GLY A 117 11.99 -1.73 -18.60
CA GLY A 117 12.37 -3.01 -19.22
C GLY A 117 11.64 -3.28 -20.53
N VAL A 118 12.16 -4.25 -21.31
CA VAL A 118 11.56 -4.73 -22.57
C VAL A 118 11.18 -6.20 -22.41
N LEU A 119 9.92 -6.51 -22.69
CA LEU A 119 9.32 -7.85 -22.74
C LEU A 119 9.43 -8.40 -24.16
N GLU A 120 9.87 -9.65 -24.29
CA GLU A 120 9.90 -10.38 -25.57
C GLU A 120 8.70 -11.32 -25.67
N CYS A 121 7.63 -10.90 -26.34
CA CYS A 121 6.34 -11.58 -26.29
C CYS A 121 6.18 -12.78 -27.23
N GLY A 122 7.28 -13.32 -27.78
CA GLY A 122 7.27 -14.49 -28.65
C GLY A 122 7.30 -14.16 -30.14
N ALA A 123 7.11 -15.20 -30.97
CA ALA A 123 7.08 -15.11 -32.42
C ALA A 123 5.84 -15.82 -32.97
N CYS A 124 5.26 -15.27 -34.04
CA CYS A 124 4.02 -15.80 -34.61
C CYS A 124 4.21 -17.13 -35.34
N GLY A 125 3.12 -17.90 -35.43
CA GLY A 125 3.10 -19.17 -36.14
C GLY A 125 3.24 -18.99 -37.67
N PRO A 126 3.45 -20.09 -38.41
CA PRO A 126 3.54 -20.06 -39.87
C PRO A 126 2.33 -19.38 -40.52
N GLY A 127 2.57 -18.35 -41.32
CA GLY A 127 1.53 -17.59 -42.03
C GLY A 127 1.02 -16.34 -41.30
N GLU A 128 1.42 -16.11 -40.05
CA GLU A 128 1.03 -14.93 -39.29
C GLU A 128 2.17 -13.90 -39.26
N ALA A 129 1.80 -12.62 -39.24
CA ALA A 129 2.76 -11.53 -39.07
C ALA A 129 2.52 -10.83 -37.73
N CYS A 130 3.59 -10.43 -37.05
CA CYS A 130 3.46 -9.66 -35.83
C CYS A 130 2.88 -8.28 -36.15
N GLY A 131 1.66 -8.01 -35.70
CA GLY A 131 0.87 -6.84 -36.10
C GLY A 131 -0.05 -7.04 -37.32
N GLY A 132 -0.12 -8.24 -37.88
CA GLY A 132 -0.84 -8.53 -39.13
C GLY A 132 -2.34 -8.25 -39.07
N GLY A 133 -2.98 -8.43 -37.91
CA GLY A 133 -4.41 -8.14 -37.71
C GLY A 133 -4.76 -6.65 -37.56
N GLY A 134 -3.81 -5.73 -37.78
CA GLY A 134 -3.99 -4.28 -37.56
C GLY A 134 -3.80 -3.82 -36.11
N VAL A 135 -3.43 -4.74 -35.21
CA VAL A 135 -3.11 -4.44 -33.81
C VAL A 135 -1.65 -4.77 -33.55
N ALA A 136 -0.83 -3.75 -33.27
CA ALA A 136 0.61 -3.92 -33.05
C ALA A 136 0.93 -4.92 -31.92
N ASN A 137 1.99 -5.72 -32.15
CA ASN A 137 2.51 -6.72 -31.21
C ASN A 137 1.51 -7.84 -30.85
N VAL A 138 0.55 -8.09 -31.75
CA VAL A 138 -0.37 -9.22 -31.72
C VAL A 138 -0.22 -10.03 -33.00
N CYS A 139 -0.07 -11.34 -32.89
CA CYS A 139 -0.08 -12.26 -34.02
C CYS A 139 -1.45 -12.22 -34.66
N GLY A 140 -1.45 -11.83 -35.93
CA GLY A 140 -2.65 -11.87 -36.73
C GLY A 140 -2.27 -12.26 -38.14
N GLN A 141 -3.14 -13.04 -38.76
CA GLN A 141 -3.20 -13.07 -40.21
C GLN A 141 -3.47 -11.63 -40.65
N GLY A 142 -2.63 -11.12 -41.55
CA GLY A 142 -2.96 -9.94 -42.35
C GLY A 142 -4.43 -10.01 -42.71
N ALA A 143 -5.25 -9.04 -42.30
CA ALA A 143 -6.63 -8.97 -42.79
C ALA A 143 -6.59 -8.59 -44.28
N CYS A 144 -6.10 -9.49 -45.10
CA CYS A 144 -6.45 -9.55 -46.48
C CYS A 144 -7.82 -10.22 -46.51
N LEU A 145 -8.86 -9.41 -46.66
CA LEU A 145 -10.19 -9.90 -46.95
C LEU A 145 -10.13 -10.64 -48.28
N THR A 146 -10.19 -11.97 -48.23
CA THR A 146 -10.20 -12.82 -49.42
C THR A 146 -11.32 -12.35 -50.34
N ALA A 147 -10.99 -11.97 -51.56
CA ALA A 147 -12.00 -11.59 -52.53
C ALA A 147 -12.95 -12.78 -52.80
N THR A 148 -14.15 -12.53 -53.30
CA THR A 148 -15.02 -13.60 -53.84
C THR A 148 -15.08 -13.49 -55.35
N CYS A 149 -15.36 -14.59 -56.05
CA CYS A 149 -15.55 -14.60 -57.50
C CYS A 149 -16.54 -13.51 -57.97
N ALA A 150 -17.64 -13.33 -57.22
CA ALA A 150 -18.64 -12.29 -57.49
C ALA A 150 -18.08 -10.87 -57.33
N MET A 151 -17.25 -10.62 -56.31
CA MET A 151 -16.61 -9.31 -56.09
C MET A 151 -15.57 -8.98 -57.16
N LEU A 152 -14.89 -9.98 -57.72
CA LEU A 152 -13.91 -9.82 -58.80
C LEU A 152 -14.56 -9.82 -60.20
N GLY A 153 -15.87 -10.03 -60.29
CA GLY A 153 -16.61 -10.13 -61.55
C GLY A 153 -16.21 -11.34 -62.40
N LYS A 154 -15.81 -12.45 -61.77
CA LYS A 154 -15.33 -13.68 -62.41
C LYS A 154 -16.33 -14.82 -62.20
N ASP A 155 -16.62 -15.57 -63.26
CA ASP A 155 -17.63 -16.64 -63.23
C ASP A 155 -17.10 -18.00 -63.73
N CYS A 156 -15.79 -18.12 -63.96
CA CYS A 156 -15.14 -19.38 -64.28
C CYS A 156 -13.65 -19.41 -63.95
N GLY A 157 -13.14 -20.64 -63.78
CA GLY A 157 -11.71 -20.93 -63.60
C GLY A 157 -11.16 -20.50 -62.24
N GLU A 158 -9.86 -20.72 -62.06
CA GLU A 158 -9.14 -20.36 -60.83
C GLU A 158 -8.65 -18.90 -60.89
N VAL A 159 -8.83 -18.15 -59.79
CA VAL A 159 -8.37 -16.76 -59.65
C VAL A 159 -7.79 -16.53 -58.25
N LEU A 160 -6.92 -15.55 -58.08
CA LEU A 160 -6.34 -15.26 -56.77
C LEU A 160 -7.29 -14.44 -55.90
N ASP A 161 -7.32 -14.75 -54.61
CA ASP A 161 -8.14 -14.05 -53.62
C ASP A 161 -7.58 -12.69 -53.16
N GLY A 162 -6.38 -12.32 -53.67
CA GLY A 162 -5.66 -11.10 -53.28
C GLY A 162 -4.79 -11.26 -52.02
N CYS A 163 -4.82 -12.44 -51.40
CA CYS A 163 -4.26 -12.76 -50.08
C CYS A 163 -3.28 -13.93 -50.10
N GLY A 164 -2.92 -14.40 -51.30
CA GLY A 164 -2.05 -15.57 -51.50
C GLY A 164 -2.80 -16.90 -51.63
N GLY A 165 -4.14 -16.90 -51.57
CA GLY A 165 -4.99 -18.06 -51.83
C GLY A 165 -5.61 -18.05 -53.24
N THR A 166 -6.17 -19.18 -53.66
CA THR A 166 -6.83 -19.36 -54.97
C THR A 166 -8.32 -19.65 -54.77
N LEU A 167 -9.17 -18.98 -55.53
CA LEU A 167 -10.63 -19.11 -55.60
C LEU A 167 -11.02 -19.88 -56.87
N SER A 168 -11.86 -20.89 -56.72
CA SER A 168 -12.45 -21.62 -57.84
C SER A 168 -13.81 -21.04 -58.22
N CYS A 169 -13.91 -20.38 -59.37
CA CYS A 169 -15.12 -19.66 -59.80
C CYS A 169 -16.08 -20.48 -60.67
N GLY A 170 -15.85 -21.80 -60.80
CA GLY A 170 -16.73 -22.71 -61.53
C GLY A 170 -16.32 -22.96 -62.99
N ALA A 171 -17.16 -23.67 -63.74
CA ALA A 171 -16.94 -24.02 -65.14
C ALA A 171 -18.03 -23.40 -66.03
N CYS A 172 -17.66 -23.07 -67.27
CA CYS A 172 -18.59 -22.50 -68.24
C CYS A 172 -19.58 -23.54 -68.78
N ALA A 173 -20.74 -23.08 -69.24
CA ALA A 173 -21.72 -23.92 -69.91
C ALA A 173 -21.21 -24.41 -71.29
N ASP A 174 -21.80 -25.50 -71.78
CA ASP A 174 -21.40 -26.13 -73.05
C ASP A 174 -21.37 -25.13 -74.22
N GLY A 175 -20.23 -25.08 -74.92
CA GLY A 175 -19.99 -24.16 -76.04
C GLY A 175 -19.34 -22.82 -75.66
N GLN A 176 -19.00 -22.61 -74.39
CA GLN A 176 -18.24 -21.45 -73.92
C GLN A 176 -16.86 -21.86 -73.39
N ALA A 177 -15.87 -20.97 -73.52
CA ALA A 177 -14.57 -21.12 -72.88
C ALA A 177 -14.39 -20.06 -71.80
N CYS A 178 -13.66 -20.41 -70.74
CA CYS A 178 -13.31 -19.45 -69.70
C CYS A 178 -12.32 -18.42 -70.26
N GLY A 179 -12.64 -17.13 -70.13
CA GLY A 179 -11.93 -16.04 -70.82
C GLY A 179 -12.38 -15.80 -72.26
N GLY A 180 -13.30 -16.63 -72.79
CA GLY A 180 -13.81 -16.57 -74.17
C GLY A 180 -14.68 -15.35 -74.47
N ALA A 181 -15.01 -14.53 -73.46
CA ALA A 181 -15.69 -13.24 -73.62
C ALA A 181 -14.75 -12.08 -73.98
N GLY A 182 -13.44 -12.34 -74.13
CA GLY A 182 -12.42 -11.31 -74.28
C GLY A 182 -12.02 -10.63 -72.95
N VAL A 183 -12.56 -11.13 -71.83
CA VAL A 183 -12.26 -10.70 -70.47
C VAL A 183 -11.78 -11.92 -69.68
N PRO A 184 -10.60 -11.85 -69.01
CA PRO A 184 -10.05 -12.95 -68.24
C PRO A 184 -11.03 -13.54 -67.21
N ASN A 185 -11.10 -14.87 -67.13
CA ASN A 185 -11.94 -15.61 -66.16
C ASN A 185 -13.45 -15.28 -66.25
N VAL A 186 -13.93 -14.95 -67.44
CA VAL A 186 -15.35 -14.75 -67.76
C VAL A 186 -15.78 -15.64 -68.93
N CYS A 187 -16.87 -16.38 -68.77
CA CYS A 187 -17.38 -17.30 -69.80
C CYS A 187 -17.85 -16.58 -71.07
N GLY A 188 -17.39 -17.04 -72.24
CA GLY A 188 -17.88 -16.53 -73.52
C GLY A 188 -17.62 -17.48 -74.70
N PRO A 189 -18.21 -17.19 -75.88
CA PRO A 189 -18.20 -18.09 -77.04
C PRO A 189 -16.89 -18.13 -77.84
N GLY A 190 -15.85 -17.38 -77.43
CA GLY A 190 -14.55 -17.34 -78.09
C GLY A 190 -13.53 -18.35 -77.54
N THR A 191 -12.40 -18.53 -78.25
CA THR A 191 -11.24 -19.29 -77.75
C THR A 191 -10.37 -18.40 -76.87
N CYS A 192 -10.00 -18.88 -75.69
CA CYS A 192 -9.10 -18.16 -74.81
C CYS A 192 -7.63 -18.51 -75.10
N VAL A 193 -6.76 -17.50 -75.15
CA VAL A 193 -5.31 -17.67 -75.29
C VAL A 193 -4.67 -17.29 -73.96
N PRO A 194 -4.06 -18.24 -73.22
CA PRO A 194 -3.52 -17.97 -71.90
C PRO A 194 -2.30 -17.07 -71.99
N VAL A 195 -2.20 -16.10 -71.08
CA VAL A 195 -0.97 -15.31 -70.91
C VAL A 195 0.12 -16.16 -70.26
N THR A 196 1.39 -15.75 -70.38
CA THR A 196 2.53 -16.40 -69.71
C THR A 196 3.17 -15.43 -68.71
N CYS A 197 3.88 -15.95 -67.71
CA CYS A 197 4.63 -15.13 -66.74
C CYS A 197 5.60 -14.15 -67.43
N GLU A 198 6.29 -14.62 -68.48
CA GLU A 198 7.20 -13.81 -69.29
C GLU A 198 6.47 -12.68 -70.02
N ALA A 199 5.28 -12.93 -70.57
CA ALA A 199 4.48 -11.92 -71.24
C ALA A 199 3.94 -10.85 -70.28
N LEU A 200 3.80 -11.17 -68.98
CA LEU A 200 3.38 -10.26 -67.92
C LEU A 200 4.56 -9.58 -67.21
N GLY A 201 5.80 -9.99 -67.47
CA GLY A 201 6.98 -9.48 -66.79
C GLY A 201 7.05 -9.86 -65.30
N LEU A 202 6.49 -11.01 -64.93
CA LEU A 202 6.46 -11.52 -63.55
C LEU A 202 7.43 -12.69 -63.40
N ASP A 203 8.18 -12.72 -62.30
CA ASP A 203 9.23 -13.70 -62.02
C ASP A 203 9.09 -14.39 -60.64
N CYS A 204 7.98 -14.14 -59.92
CA CYS A 204 7.64 -14.89 -58.73
C CYS A 204 6.14 -14.93 -58.38
N GLY A 205 5.77 -16.00 -57.67
CA GLY A 205 4.42 -16.16 -57.10
C GLY A 205 3.35 -16.54 -58.11
N PRO A 206 2.12 -16.81 -57.63
CA PRO A 206 1.03 -17.24 -58.48
C PRO A 206 0.38 -16.05 -59.22
N VAL A 207 -0.16 -16.28 -60.43
CA VAL A 207 -0.97 -15.32 -61.22
C VAL A 207 -1.97 -16.05 -62.12
N SER A 208 -3.13 -15.47 -62.43
CA SER A 208 -4.08 -16.11 -63.39
C SER A 208 -3.60 -16.00 -64.84
N ASP A 209 -3.75 -17.07 -65.63
CA ASP A 209 -3.52 -17.08 -67.08
C ASP A 209 -4.64 -16.43 -67.90
N GLY A 210 -5.72 -16.02 -67.21
CA GLY A 210 -6.93 -15.43 -67.78
C GLY A 210 -7.85 -16.38 -68.53
N CYS A 211 -7.46 -17.63 -68.70
CA CYS A 211 -8.21 -18.71 -69.35
C CYS A 211 -8.67 -19.80 -68.38
N GLY A 212 -8.43 -19.58 -67.09
CA GLY A 212 -8.97 -20.38 -66.00
C GLY A 212 -7.93 -21.21 -65.23
N ALA A 213 -6.64 -21.09 -65.55
CA ALA A 213 -5.56 -21.71 -64.78
C ALA A 213 -4.71 -20.65 -64.04
N VAL A 214 -4.02 -21.09 -63.00
CA VAL A 214 -3.01 -20.29 -62.29
C VAL A 214 -1.62 -20.67 -62.79
N LEU A 215 -0.84 -19.66 -63.17
CA LEU A 215 0.58 -19.76 -63.50
C LEU A 215 1.41 -19.57 -62.23
N GLU A 216 2.39 -20.44 -62.03
CA GLU A 216 3.41 -20.32 -60.97
C GLU A 216 4.67 -19.68 -61.56
N CYS A 217 4.86 -18.38 -61.35
CA CYS A 217 5.91 -17.62 -62.03
C CYS A 217 7.32 -17.77 -61.44
N GLY A 218 7.58 -18.82 -60.66
CA GLY A 218 8.88 -19.10 -60.05
C GLY A 218 9.01 -18.53 -58.63
N GLY A 219 10.24 -18.46 -58.13
CA GLY A 219 10.55 -17.97 -56.78
C GLY A 219 11.88 -17.22 -56.75
N CYS A 220 11.99 -16.25 -55.84
CA CYS A 220 13.17 -15.39 -55.74
C CYS A 220 14.38 -16.12 -55.15
N THR A 221 15.57 -15.79 -55.64
CA THR A 221 16.83 -16.36 -55.17
C THR A 221 17.57 -15.37 -54.27
N GLY A 222 18.06 -15.80 -53.09
CA GLY A 222 18.79 -14.93 -52.17
C GLY A 222 17.89 -14.12 -51.23
N PRO A 223 18.32 -12.95 -50.73
CA PRO A 223 17.58 -12.17 -49.72
C PRO A 223 16.40 -11.37 -50.29
N GLU A 224 16.00 -11.62 -51.53
CA GLU A 224 14.87 -10.98 -52.21
C GLU A 224 13.55 -11.61 -51.78
N THR A 225 12.50 -10.80 -51.68
CA THR A 225 11.14 -11.27 -51.40
C THR A 225 10.26 -11.02 -52.60
N CYS A 226 9.29 -11.91 -52.84
CA CYS A 226 8.33 -11.73 -53.93
C CYS A 226 7.43 -10.52 -53.63
N GLY A 227 7.45 -9.49 -54.49
CA GLY A 227 6.85 -8.20 -54.21
C GLY A 227 7.77 -7.18 -53.52
N GLY A 228 9.00 -7.59 -53.16
CA GLY A 228 9.94 -6.78 -52.41
C GLY A 228 10.42 -5.54 -53.16
N ALA A 229 10.39 -5.52 -54.49
CA ALA A 229 10.69 -4.33 -55.31
C ALA A 229 9.64 -3.20 -55.23
N GLY A 230 8.56 -3.39 -54.45
CA GLY A 230 7.40 -2.48 -54.43
C GLY A 230 6.41 -2.72 -55.57
N VAL A 231 6.62 -3.76 -56.39
CA VAL A 231 5.72 -4.22 -57.45
C VAL A 231 5.35 -5.68 -57.17
N PRO A 232 4.06 -6.03 -57.03
CA PRO A 232 3.62 -7.41 -56.77
C PRO A 232 4.14 -8.39 -57.82
N ASN A 233 4.43 -9.64 -57.41
CA ASN A 233 4.87 -10.74 -58.27
C ASN A 233 6.18 -10.48 -59.04
N VAL A 234 6.96 -9.49 -58.59
CA VAL A 234 8.32 -9.21 -59.06
C VAL A 234 9.30 -9.37 -57.90
N CYS A 235 10.36 -10.14 -58.11
CA CYS A 235 11.45 -10.30 -57.16
C CYS A 235 12.20 -8.98 -56.97
N GLY A 236 12.42 -8.62 -55.71
CA GLY A 236 13.36 -7.57 -55.38
C GLY A 236 13.45 -7.35 -53.88
N GLN A 237 14.23 -6.34 -53.50
CA GLN A 237 14.29 -5.86 -52.13
C GLN A 237 13.66 -4.49 -52.04
N ALA A 238 12.99 -4.22 -50.92
CA ALA A 238 12.49 -2.88 -50.67
C ALA A 238 13.69 -1.93 -50.76
N PRO A 239 13.61 -0.80 -51.47
CA PRO A 239 14.69 0.18 -51.50
C PRO A 239 14.84 0.77 -50.10
N CYS A 240 15.59 0.07 -49.26
CA CYS A 240 15.94 0.52 -47.94
C CYS A 240 17.26 1.28 -48.10
N THR A 241 17.13 2.61 -48.14
CA THR A 241 18.29 3.48 -48.14
C THR A 241 18.91 3.38 -46.74
N LYS A 242 19.99 2.61 -46.63
CA LYS A 242 20.71 2.43 -45.37
C LYS A 242 21.08 3.79 -44.80
N ALA A 243 20.77 3.99 -43.53
CA ALA A 243 21.27 5.15 -42.82
C ALA A 243 22.80 5.11 -42.77
N THR A 244 23.42 6.27 -42.68
CA THR A 244 24.85 6.43 -42.36
C THR A 244 25.00 6.98 -40.94
N CYS A 245 26.15 6.73 -40.32
CA CYS A 245 26.50 7.29 -39.01
C CYS A 245 26.26 8.81 -38.96
N ASP A 246 26.70 9.53 -40.00
CA ASP A 246 26.49 10.97 -40.15
C ASP A 246 25.01 11.35 -40.22
N SER A 247 24.21 10.63 -41.01
CA SER A 247 22.77 10.90 -41.15
C SER A 247 21.97 10.63 -39.86
N LEU A 248 22.50 9.79 -38.97
CA LEU A 248 21.91 9.50 -37.65
C LEU A 248 22.49 10.39 -36.54
N GLY A 249 23.46 11.25 -36.87
CA GLY A 249 24.19 12.07 -35.91
C GLY A 249 25.00 11.26 -34.90
N LYS A 250 25.52 10.09 -35.30
CA LYS A 250 26.27 9.14 -34.45
C LYS A 250 27.72 9.05 -34.93
N ASP A 251 28.68 9.16 -34.01
CA ASP A 251 30.13 9.19 -34.31
C ASP A 251 30.94 8.16 -33.50
N CYS A 252 30.25 7.22 -32.81
CA CYS A 252 30.88 6.07 -32.18
C CYS A 252 29.96 4.85 -31.97
N GLY A 253 30.56 3.68 -31.81
CA GLY A 253 29.87 2.43 -31.47
C GLY A 253 29.09 1.80 -32.63
N THR A 254 28.22 0.85 -32.32
CA THR A 254 27.40 0.15 -33.32
C THR A 254 25.95 0.62 -33.27
N VAL A 255 25.35 0.91 -34.43
CA VAL A 255 23.95 1.32 -34.56
C VAL A 255 23.26 0.56 -35.69
N ALA A 256 21.94 0.43 -35.66
CA ALA A 256 21.20 -0.22 -36.75
C ALA A 256 21.14 0.69 -38.00
N ASP A 257 21.24 0.10 -39.20
CA ASP A 257 21.17 0.84 -40.47
C ASP A 257 19.74 1.13 -40.96
N GLY A 258 18.73 0.69 -40.19
CA GLY A 258 17.31 0.79 -40.54
C GLY A 258 16.82 -0.24 -41.56
N CYS A 259 17.70 -1.13 -42.02
CA CYS A 259 17.48 -2.09 -43.10
C CYS A 259 17.86 -3.53 -42.70
N GLY A 260 17.93 -3.81 -41.40
CA GLY A 260 18.33 -5.12 -40.85
C GLY A 260 19.83 -5.35 -40.78
N GLY A 261 20.67 -4.36 -41.11
CA GLY A 261 22.12 -4.37 -40.93
C GLY A 261 22.58 -3.48 -39.77
N THR A 262 23.89 -3.53 -39.47
CA THR A 262 24.53 -2.69 -38.46
C THR A 262 25.60 -1.79 -39.06
N LEU A 263 25.67 -0.54 -38.62
CA LEU A 263 26.70 0.45 -38.92
C LEU A 263 27.69 0.49 -37.76
N SER A 264 28.98 0.62 -38.08
CA SER A 264 30.04 0.84 -37.09
C SER A 264 30.56 2.27 -37.23
N CYS A 265 30.19 3.13 -36.28
CA CYS A 265 30.43 4.57 -36.35
C CYS A 265 31.78 5.01 -35.77
N GLY A 266 32.71 4.07 -35.57
CA GLY A 266 34.06 4.35 -35.09
C GLY A 266 34.19 4.34 -33.56
N ALA A 267 35.35 4.80 -33.09
CA ALA A 267 35.69 4.92 -31.68
C ALA A 267 36.00 6.39 -31.37
N CYS A 268 35.75 6.79 -30.12
CA CYS A 268 35.94 8.18 -29.72
C CYS A 268 37.43 8.57 -29.64
N PRO A 269 37.76 9.84 -29.92
CA PRO A 269 39.09 10.39 -29.67
C PRO A 269 39.49 10.29 -28.19
N ASP A 270 40.80 10.30 -27.91
CA ASP A 270 41.34 10.22 -26.56
C ASP A 270 40.70 11.24 -25.61
N GLY A 271 40.22 10.75 -24.45
CA GLY A 271 39.55 11.56 -23.43
C GLY A 271 38.02 11.65 -23.57
N GLN A 272 37.43 10.95 -24.53
CA GLN A 272 35.99 10.85 -24.73
C GLN A 272 35.52 9.40 -24.65
N SER A 273 34.28 9.20 -24.21
CA SER A 273 33.66 7.88 -24.15
C SER A 273 32.33 7.90 -24.91
N CYS A 274 32.05 6.82 -25.63
CA CYS A 274 30.85 6.71 -26.45
C CYS A 274 29.59 6.73 -25.58
N GLY A 275 28.72 7.72 -25.76
CA GLY A 275 27.50 7.90 -24.96
C GLY A 275 27.67 8.70 -23.66
N ALA A 276 28.86 9.21 -23.35
CA ALA A 276 29.15 9.82 -22.03
C ALA A 276 28.46 11.17 -21.77
N GLY A 277 27.84 11.79 -22.78
CA GLY A 277 27.12 13.07 -22.67
C GLY A 277 25.61 12.92 -22.48
N GLY A 278 25.10 11.70 -22.29
CA GLY A 278 23.66 11.41 -22.20
C GLY A 278 22.99 11.11 -23.55
N GLU A 279 23.70 11.30 -24.66
CA GLU A 279 23.25 10.94 -26.01
C GLU A 279 23.93 9.65 -26.47
N PRO A 280 23.20 8.53 -26.65
CA PRO A 280 23.77 7.26 -27.09
C PRO A 280 24.50 7.38 -28.43
N ASN A 281 25.63 6.68 -28.56
CA ASN A 281 26.43 6.60 -29.79
C ASN A 281 27.00 7.96 -30.28
N VAL A 282 27.15 8.92 -29.37
CA VAL A 282 27.83 10.20 -29.59
C VAL A 282 29.04 10.33 -28.66
N CYS A 283 30.18 10.74 -29.18
CA CYS A 283 31.39 11.01 -28.43
C CYS A 283 31.22 12.30 -27.63
N ALA A 284 31.39 12.18 -26.32
CA ALA A 284 31.46 13.32 -25.44
C ALA A 284 32.64 13.15 -24.49
N PRO A 285 33.31 14.25 -24.10
CA PRO A 285 34.22 14.22 -22.97
C PRO A 285 33.44 13.68 -21.77
N ALA A 286 34.04 12.78 -21.02
CA ALA A 286 33.44 12.23 -19.82
C ALA A 286 33.28 13.34 -18.77
N ALA A 287 32.24 14.17 -18.90
CA ALA A 287 31.67 14.92 -17.80
C ALA A 287 30.83 13.97 -16.95
N CYS A 288 31.38 12.78 -16.65
CA CYS A 288 30.82 11.95 -15.63
C CYS A 288 31.18 12.62 -14.32
N ARG A 289 30.23 13.35 -13.75
CA ARG A 289 30.40 13.94 -12.42
C ARG A 289 30.31 12.78 -11.43
N PRO A 290 31.41 12.41 -10.75
CA PRO A 290 31.38 11.32 -9.78
C PRO A 290 30.29 11.58 -8.75
N ALA A 291 29.48 10.57 -8.44
CA ALA A 291 28.55 10.69 -7.34
C ALA A 291 29.32 10.98 -6.04
N SER A 292 28.66 11.57 -5.05
CA SER A 292 29.22 11.68 -3.70
C SER A 292 28.58 10.62 -2.81
N CYS A 293 29.26 10.23 -1.73
CA CYS A 293 28.70 9.32 -0.73
C CYS A 293 27.33 9.79 -0.20
N GLY A 294 27.17 11.09 0.01
CA GLY A 294 25.90 11.68 0.43
C GLY A 294 24.80 11.56 -0.64
N LEU A 295 25.14 11.74 -1.92
CA LEU A 295 24.17 11.58 -3.01
C LEU A 295 23.71 10.12 -3.17
N LEU A 296 24.59 9.15 -2.88
CA LEU A 296 24.28 7.72 -2.93
C LEU A 296 23.66 7.17 -1.63
N GLY A 297 23.51 8.01 -0.60
CA GLY A 297 23.05 7.59 0.72
C GLY A 297 23.98 6.58 1.41
N LYS A 298 25.29 6.64 1.14
CA LYS A 298 26.30 5.70 1.66
C LYS A 298 27.16 6.37 2.73
N THR A 299 27.35 5.67 3.84
CA THR A 299 28.07 6.20 5.03
C THR A 299 29.28 5.36 5.44
N CYS A 300 29.60 4.29 4.70
CA CYS A 300 30.82 3.52 4.90
C CYS A 300 31.28 2.71 3.69
N GLY A 301 32.56 2.34 3.69
CA GLY A 301 33.14 1.40 2.73
C GLY A 301 33.41 2.01 1.35
N ALA A 302 33.85 1.16 0.43
CA ALA A 302 34.15 1.52 -0.95
C ALA A 302 32.92 1.33 -1.84
N VAL A 303 32.55 2.35 -2.62
CA VAL A 303 31.41 2.30 -3.56
C VAL A 303 31.79 2.86 -4.93
N PRO A 304 31.29 2.29 -6.04
CA PRO A 304 31.51 2.86 -7.37
C PRO A 304 30.91 4.27 -7.48
N ASP A 305 31.62 5.17 -8.15
CA ASP A 305 31.18 6.57 -8.33
C ASP A 305 30.26 6.81 -9.54
N GLY A 306 29.94 5.75 -10.28
CA GLY A 306 29.17 5.80 -11.53
C GLY A 306 29.98 6.20 -12.77
N CYS A 307 31.27 6.48 -12.61
CA CYS A 307 32.19 7.02 -13.61
C CYS A 307 33.44 6.14 -13.81
N GLY A 308 33.43 4.92 -13.27
CA GLY A 308 34.56 4.00 -13.30
C GLY A 308 35.59 4.21 -12.17
N GLY A 309 35.35 5.17 -11.27
CA GLY A 309 36.11 5.39 -10.03
C GLY A 309 35.43 4.77 -8.81
N THR A 310 36.09 4.87 -7.66
CA THR A 310 35.59 4.35 -6.37
C THR A 310 35.65 5.44 -5.30
N LEU A 311 34.53 5.67 -4.61
CA LEU A 311 34.41 6.57 -3.46
C LEU A 311 34.71 5.82 -2.17
N ALA A 312 35.44 6.44 -1.26
CA ALA A 312 35.64 5.94 0.10
C ALA A 312 34.70 6.69 1.06
N CYS A 313 33.59 6.06 1.44
CA CYS A 313 32.52 6.69 2.22
C CYS A 313 32.72 6.65 3.73
N GLY A 314 33.97 6.61 4.20
CA GLY A 314 34.30 6.56 5.62
C GLY A 314 34.20 5.15 6.22
N GLY A 315 34.31 5.09 7.56
CA GLY A 315 34.22 3.87 8.35
C GLY A 315 33.30 4.07 9.55
N CYS A 316 32.65 2.99 9.97
CA CYS A 316 31.71 3.04 11.08
C CYS A 316 32.43 3.09 12.43
N THR A 317 31.84 3.80 13.38
CA THR A 317 32.30 3.80 14.77
C THR A 317 31.61 2.69 15.52
N ALA A 318 32.36 1.89 16.30
CA ALA A 318 31.78 0.84 17.11
C ALA A 318 30.66 1.40 18.02
N PRO A 319 29.50 0.73 18.14
CA PRO A 319 29.22 -0.67 17.75
C PRO A 319 28.67 -0.87 16.32
N GLU A 320 28.66 0.16 15.47
CA GLU A 320 28.12 0.06 14.11
C GLU A 320 29.00 -0.77 13.18
N THR A 321 28.39 -1.55 12.30
CA THR A 321 29.07 -2.34 11.27
C THR A 321 28.59 -1.88 9.88
N CYS A 322 29.53 -1.82 8.93
CA CYS A 322 29.20 -1.42 7.56
C CYS A 322 28.31 -2.48 6.89
N GLY A 323 27.06 -2.14 6.58
CA GLY A 323 26.06 -3.07 6.09
C GLY A 323 25.36 -3.91 7.15
N GLY A 324 25.41 -3.50 8.43
CA GLY A 324 24.90 -4.27 9.57
C GLY A 324 23.40 -4.62 9.54
N THR A 325 22.60 -3.96 8.71
CA THR A 325 21.15 -4.21 8.53
C THR A 325 20.80 -4.83 7.19
N GLY A 326 21.79 -5.34 6.44
CA GLY A 326 21.59 -5.87 5.09
C GLY A 326 21.53 -4.80 3.98
N VAL A 327 21.56 -3.51 4.34
CA VAL A 327 21.70 -2.40 3.37
C VAL A 327 23.19 -2.14 3.13
N PRO A 328 23.74 -2.43 1.93
CA PRO A 328 25.18 -2.30 1.68
C PRO A 328 25.68 -0.86 1.84
N ASN A 329 26.88 -0.73 2.42
CA ASN A 329 27.63 0.53 2.51
C ASN A 329 26.96 1.63 3.35
N VAL A 330 26.16 1.23 4.34
CA VAL A 330 25.55 2.11 5.36
C VAL A 330 25.97 1.62 6.74
N CYS A 331 26.44 2.53 7.59
CA CYS A 331 26.68 2.24 9.01
C CYS A 331 25.35 2.03 9.71
N ALA A 332 25.23 0.87 10.33
CA ALA A 332 24.13 0.57 11.21
C ALA A 332 24.62 -0.39 12.30
N THR A 333 24.02 -0.30 13.47
CA THR A 333 24.14 -1.35 14.47
C THR A 333 23.42 -2.59 13.94
N SER A 334 24.11 -3.74 13.86
CA SER A 334 23.40 -5.01 13.70
C SER A 334 22.47 -5.16 14.91
N GLN A 335 21.16 -5.08 14.70
CA GLN A 335 20.20 -5.40 15.74
C GLN A 335 20.53 -6.83 16.21
N PRO A 336 20.81 -7.07 17.51
CA PRO A 336 20.86 -8.41 18.04
C PRO A 336 19.56 -9.12 17.62
N VAL A 337 19.66 -10.33 17.07
CA VAL A 337 18.52 -11.13 16.54
C VAL A 337 17.42 -11.38 17.60
N CYS A 338 17.69 -11.04 18.85
CA CYS A 338 16.87 -11.20 20.04
C CYS A 338 16.21 -9.90 20.52
N MET A 339 16.27 -8.80 19.76
CA MET A 339 15.46 -7.61 20.04
C MET A 339 14.95 -6.99 18.74
N ASP A 340 13.68 -6.58 18.72
CA ASP A 340 13.09 -5.81 17.63
C ASP A 340 13.34 -4.31 17.78
N ARG A 341 13.40 -3.81 19.03
CA ARG A 341 13.51 -2.37 19.30
C ARG A 341 14.17 -2.04 20.63
N ASP A 342 15.08 -1.08 20.61
CA ASP A 342 15.62 -0.45 21.82
C ASP A 342 14.77 0.76 22.24
N LEU A 343 14.27 0.72 23.47
CA LEU A 343 13.43 1.75 24.10
C LEU A 343 14.25 2.77 24.89
N GLY A 344 15.57 2.59 24.98
CA GLY A 344 16.47 3.46 25.73
C GLY A 344 16.20 3.41 27.23
N SER A 345 16.20 4.57 27.89
CA SER A 345 16.00 4.69 29.34
C SER A 345 14.87 5.65 29.73
N ALA A 346 13.93 5.87 28.81
CA ALA A 346 12.77 6.74 29.07
C ALA A 346 11.81 6.08 30.08
N LEU A 347 11.13 6.90 30.87
CA LEU A 347 10.02 6.52 31.75
C LEU A 347 8.99 7.66 31.85
N PRO A 348 7.68 7.36 31.87
CA PRO A 348 7.08 6.05 31.61
C PRO A 348 7.24 5.65 30.13
N VAL A 349 7.09 4.35 29.84
CA VAL A 349 7.09 3.81 28.48
C VAL A 349 5.72 3.27 28.15
N THR A 350 5.19 3.62 26.99
CA THR A 350 4.03 2.97 26.38
C THR A 350 4.37 2.59 24.94
N VAL A 351 4.22 1.32 24.59
CA VAL A 351 4.51 0.78 23.28
C VAL A 351 3.29 0.06 22.75
N LYS A 352 2.74 0.52 21.64
CA LYS A 352 1.74 -0.25 20.90
C LYS A 352 2.43 -1.05 19.80
N GLY A 353 2.05 -2.30 19.63
CA GLY A 353 2.66 -3.22 18.68
C GLY A 353 1.75 -4.37 18.30
N SER A 354 2.27 -5.27 17.47
CA SER A 354 1.59 -6.49 17.07
C SER A 354 2.59 -7.64 16.95
N THR A 355 2.19 -8.82 17.40
CA THR A 355 2.92 -10.08 17.16
C THR A 355 2.55 -10.73 15.83
N VAL A 356 1.61 -10.15 15.06
CA VAL A 356 1.31 -10.61 13.70
C VAL A 356 2.55 -10.47 12.82
N GLU A 357 2.90 -11.54 12.10
CA GLU A 357 4.09 -11.64 11.23
C GLU A 357 5.42 -11.39 11.97
N ALA A 358 5.43 -11.52 13.30
CA ALA A 358 6.66 -11.61 14.06
C ALA A 358 7.30 -13.00 13.91
N ASN A 359 8.55 -13.12 14.31
CA ASN A 359 9.21 -14.41 14.47
C ASN A 359 8.86 -15.01 15.85
N ASP A 360 9.17 -16.28 16.03
CA ASP A 360 9.14 -17.01 17.31
C ASP A 360 10.60 -17.18 17.76
N ASP A 361 11.16 -16.12 18.34
CA ASP A 361 12.56 -15.97 18.74
C ASP A 361 12.75 -16.02 20.27
N HIS A 362 11.67 -16.00 21.05
CA HIS A 362 11.67 -15.95 22.51
C HIS A 362 10.70 -16.97 23.14
N ALA A 363 11.10 -17.52 24.28
CA ALA A 363 10.23 -18.35 25.10
C ALA A 363 10.58 -18.17 26.58
N GLY A 364 9.58 -17.83 27.39
CA GLY A 364 9.71 -17.68 28.83
C GLY A 364 9.54 -19.00 29.58
N SER A 365 9.97 -19.02 30.84
CA SER A 365 9.74 -20.19 31.71
C SER A 365 8.26 -20.44 31.99
N CYS A 366 7.42 -19.42 31.83
CA CYS A 366 5.99 -19.48 32.08
C CYS A 366 5.14 -19.68 30.81
N GLY A 367 5.73 -19.70 29.61
CA GLY A 367 5.02 -19.90 28.34
C GLY A 367 5.71 -19.23 27.16
N GLY A 368 5.01 -19.17 26.02
CA GLY A 368 5.48 -18.45 24.83
C GLY A 368 6.11 -19.30 23.72
N ALA A 369 6.40 -20.58 23.98
CA ALA A 369 6.95 -21.45 22.94
C ALA A 369 5.93 -21.72 21.82
N GLY A 370 6.21 -21.27 20.58
CA GLY A 370 5.44 -21.56 19.38
C GLY A 370 4.68 -20.36 18.78
N PRO A 371 4.01 -19.52 19.59
CA PRO A 371 3.48 -18.24 19.14
C PRO A 371 4.57 -17.25 18.73
N PRO A 372 4.30 -16.31 17.80
CA PRO A 372 5.22 -15.22 17.50
C PRO A 372 5.35 -14.21 18.65
N ASP A 373 6.54 -13.64 18.81
CA ASP A 373 6.89 -12.75 19.92
C ASP A 373 7.58 -11.46 19.45
N ARG A 374 7.73 -10.51 20.38
CA ARG A 374 8.49 -9.27 20.18
C ARG A 374 9.44 -9.02 21.35
N GLY A 375 10.69 -8.67 21.06
CA GLY A 375 11.73 -8.34 22.03
C GLY A 375 12.03 -6.84 22.10
N PHE A 376 12.06 -6.28 23.31
CA PHE A 376 12.35 -4.87 23.57
C PHE A 376 13.50 -4.69 24.55
N LEU A 377 14.53 -3.96 24.15
CA LEU A 377 15.61 -3.59 25.08
C LEU A 377 15.23 -2.32 25.83
N TRP A 378 15.48 -2.30 27.13
CA TRP A 378 15.26 -1.12 27.96
C TRP A 378 16.31 -1.04 29.08
N THR A 379 16.69 0.18 29.45
CA THR A 379 17.73 0.45 30.45
C THR A 379 17.15 1.22 31.62
N ALA A 380 17.28 0.68 32.82
CA ALA A 380 16.76 1.32 34.03
C ALA A 380 17.43 2.68 34.28
N PRO A 381 16.70 3.81 34.25
CA PRO A 381 17.32 5.14 34.41
C PRO A 381 17.77 5.41 35.84
N ARG A 382 17.26 4.67 36.82
CA ARG A 382 17.60 4.74 38.25
C ARG A 382 17.38 3.40 38.94
N THR A 383 17.96 3.23 40.12
CA THR A 383 17.72 2.03 40.95
C THR A 383 16.32 2.10 41.56
N GLY A 384 15.53 1.05 41.38
CA GLY A 384 14.14 0.99 41.84
C GLY A 384 13.46 -0.33 41.47
N THR A 385 12.17 -0.45 41.76
CA THR A 385 11.32 -1.55 41.29
C THR A 385 10.46 -1.03 40.15
N PHE A 386 10.44 -1.74 39.03
CA PHE A 386 9.70 -1.35 37.84
C PHE A 386 8.62 -2.38 37.53
N THR A 387 7.44 -1.90 37.14
CA THR A 387 6.36 -2.72 36.60
C THR A 387 6.48 -2.78 35.09
N PHE A 388 6.26 -3.98 34.58
CA PHE A 388 6.12 -4.26 33.16
C PHE A 388 4.76 -4.93 33.01
N ASP A 389 3.88 -4.37 32.20
CA ASP A 389 2.58 -4.96 31.96
C ASP A 389 2.12 -4.79 30.52
N THR A 390 1.12 -5.60 30.16
CA THR A 390 0.50 -5.58 28.86
C THR A 390 -1.00 -5.31 28.94
N ALA A 391 -1.41 -4.44 29.88
CA ALA A 391 -2.81 -4.06 30.03
C ALA A 391 -3.40 -3.57 28.70
N ARG A 392 -4.69 -3.85 28.47
CA ARG A 392 -5.43 -3.56 27.22
C ARG A 392 -4.90 -4.24 25.96
N SER A 393 -4.04 -5.25 26.09
CA SER A 393 -3.64 -6.06 24.95
C SER A 393 -4.79 -6.92 24.43
N ALA A 394 -4.88 -7.02 23.10
CA ALA A 394 -5.86 -7.89 22.45
C ALA A 394 -5.49 -9.38 22.54
N VAL A 395 -4.21 -9.65 22.78
CA VAL A 395 -3.63 -10.98 22.95
C VAL A 395 -3.62 -11.39 24.40
N ARG A 396 -3.81 -12.70 24.63
CA ARG A 396 -3.52 -13.30 25.93
C ARG A 396 -2.02 -13.42 26.08
N SER A 397 -1.41 -12.39 26.64
CA SER A 397 0.03 -12.21 26.58
C SER A 397 0.80 -13.10 27.56
N VAL A 398 2.02 -13.46 27.16
CA VAL A 398 3.11 -13.88 28.03
C VAL A 398 4.11 -12.74 28.07
N LEU A 399 4.51 -12.32 29.25
CA LEU A 399 5.47 -11.24 29.46
C LEU A 399 6.64 -11.77 30.26
N ALA A 400 7.86 -11.68 29.71
CA ALA A 400 9.09 -12.05 30.40
C ALA A 400 10.12 -10.92 30.36
N VAL A 401 10.92 -10.83 31.42
CA VAL A 401 11.99 -9.82 31.58
C VAL A 401 13.29 -10.55 31.88
N TYR A 402 14.31 -10.31 31.05
CA TYR A 402 15.64 -10.93 31.15
C TYR A 402 16.70 -9.89 31.50
N GLY A 403 17.60 -10.23 32.44
CA GLY A 403 18.65 -9.34 32.91
C GLY A 403 19.91 -9.41 32.08
N GLY A 404 20.48 -8.25 31.72
CA GLY A 404 21.67 -8.16 30.87
C GLY A 404 21.38 -8.12 29.37
N GLY A 405 20.11 -7.89 28.99
CA GLY A 405 19.67 -7.83 27.60
C GLY A 405 19.55 -9.22 26.97
N CYS A 406 19.95 -9.31 25.71
CA CYS A 406 19.93 -10.53 24.91
C CYS A 406 20.73 -11.70 25.50
N GLY A 407 20.11 -12.86 25.65
CA GLY A 407 20.73 -14.05 26.26
C GLY A 407 20.91 -13.94 27.78
N GLY A 408 20.28 -12.92 28.39
CA GLY A 408 20.25 -12.71 29.82
C GLY A 408 19.48 -13.78 30.60
N ALA A 409 19.70 -13.83 31.91
CA ALA A 409 18.91 -14.69 32.79
C ALA A 409 17.50 -14.13 32.98
N GLU A 410 16.48 -14.97 32.91
CA GLU A 410 15.10 -14.56 33.19
C GLU A 410 14.98 -14.09 34.65
N LEU A 411 14.49 -12.86 34.82
CA LEU A 411 14.26 -12.23 36.13
C LEU A 411 12.82 -12.44 36.60
N ALA A 412 11.87 -12.40 35.67
CA ALA A 412 10.45 -12.64 35.93
C ALA A 412 9.72 -13.03 34.64
N CYS A 413 8.65 -13.81 34.78
CA CYS A 413 7.75 -14.20 33.71
C CYS A 413 6.32 -14.29 34.25
N ALA A 414 5.33 -13.84 33.48
CA ALA A 414 3.92 -14.02 33.80
C ALA A 414 3.06 -14.26 32.55
N THR A 415 1.94 -14.97 32.72
CA THR A 415 0.92 -15.22 31.68
C THR A 415 -0.41 -14.53 32.00
N GLY A 416 -0.38 -13.59 32.94
CA GLY A 416 -1.54 -12.95 33.56
C GLY A 416 -1.09 -11.99 34.63
N GLY A 417 -2.03 -11.36 35.34
CA GLY A 417 -1.71 -10.36 36.34
C GLY A 417 -2.25 -8.97 36.04
N ILE A 418 -2.96 -8.80 34.93
CA ILE A 418 -3.91 -7.70 34.76
C ILE A 418 -5.32 -8.27 34.90
N SER A 419 -6.17 -7.60 35.68
CA SER A 419 -7.49 -8.13 36.03
C SER A 419 -8.54 -7.97 34.93
N TYR A 420 -8.29 -7.13 33.92
CA TYR A 420 -9.14 -6.97 32.74
C TYR A 420 -8.28 -6.81 31.47
N GLY A 421 -8.39 -7.74 30.53
CA GLY A 421 -7.96 -7.58 29.14
C GLY A 421 -6.77 -8.44 28.75
N GLY A 422 -6.73 -9.72 29.13
CA GLY A 422 -5.71 -10.68 28.66
C GLY A 422 -4.24 -10.38 28.99
N GLY A 423 -3.96 -9.31 29.75
CA GLY A 423 -2.63 -8.79 30.03
C GLY A 423 -1.86 -9.58 31.09
N ALA A 424 -0.55 -9.69 30.87
CA ALA A 424 0.42 -10.21 31.82
C ALA A 424 1.14 -9.07 32.52
N ARG A 425 1.63 -9.32 33.74
CA ARG A 425 2.39 -8.35 34.49
C ARG A 425 3.49 -8.97 35.32
N VAL A 426 4.64 -8.29 35.38
CA VAL A 426 5.73 -8.58 36.31
C VAL A 426 6.24 -7.30 36.98
N ALA A 427 6.86 -7.43 38.15
CA ALA A 427 7.58 -6.36 38.82
C ALA A 427 9.01 -6.81 39.12
N VAL A 428 10.00 -6.00 38.73
CA VAL A 428 11.41 -6.37 38.81
C VAL A 428 12.22 -5.26 39.45
N ALA A 429 13.04 -5.62 40.45
CA ALA A 429 14.00 -4.70 41.05
C ALA A 429 15.24 -4.59 40.17
N LEU A 430 15.59 -3.38 39.75
CA LEU A 430 16.70 -3.10 38.83
C LEU A 430 17.61 -2.02 39.40
N THR A 431 18.89 -2.09 39.05
CA THR A 431 19.90 -1.08 39.40
C THR A 431 20.03 -0.05 38.28
N GLN A 432 20.44 1.18 38.62
CA GLN A 432 20.67 2.23 37.61
C GLN A 432 21.63 1.77 36.51
N GLY A 433 21.24 1.96 35.25
CA GLY A 433 22.01 1.55 34.09
C GLY A 433 21.91 0.06 33.75
N GLN A 434 21.17 -0.73 34.55
CA GLN A 434 20.94 -2.14 34.25
C GLN A 434 20.01 -2.27 33.04
N GLN A 435 20.50 -2.97 32.03
CA GLN A 435 19.75 -3.25 30.82
C GLN A 435 18.97 -4.56 30.96
N VAL A 436 17.75 -4.58 30.43
CA VAL A 436 16.87 -5.74 30.37
C VAL A 436 16.31 -5.91 28.97
N LEU A 437 16.05 -7.17 28.60
CA LEU A 437 15.23 -7.53 27.45
C LEU A 437 13.82 -7.85 27.98
N VAL A 438 12.80 -7.20 27.43
CA VAL A 438 11.39 -7.42 27.74
C VAL A 438 10.76 -8.08 26.53
N THR A 439 10.18 -9.26 26.69
CA THR A 439 9.55 -10.00 25.60
C THR A 439 8.04 -10.01 25.78
N VAL A 440 7.31 -9.70 24.72
CA VAL A 440 5.84 -9.78 24.66
C VAL A 440 5.47 -10.86 23.67
N ASP A 441 4.75 -11.85 24.18
CA ASP A 441 4.44 -13.10 23.50
C ASP A 441 2.99 -13.50 23.84
N ALA A 442 2.52 -14.69 23.47
CA ALA A 442 1.18 -15.18 23.71
C ALA A 442 1.17 -16.60 24.32
N VAL A 443 0.08 -16.93 25.01
CA VAL A 443 -0.11 -18.26 25.58
C VAL A 443 -0.45 -19.28 24.48
N ASP A 444 0.34 -20.33 24.36
CA ASP A 444 0.09 -21.44 23.41
C ASP A 444 -1.23 -22.18 23.72
N GLY A 445 -1.89 -22.70 22.68
CA GLY A 445 -3.13 -23.47 22.77
C GLY A 445 -4.40 -22.67 23.06
N ALA A 446 -4.31 -21.34 23.19
CA ALA A 446 -5.46 -20.45 23.32
C ALA A 446 -5.98 -20.01 21.93
N SER A 447 -7.26 -19.65 21.84
CA SER A 447 -7.69 -18.72 20.77
C SER A 447 -6.88 -17.43 20.94
N PHE A 448 -6.46 -16.78 19.84
CA PHE A 448 -5.72 -15.50 19.85
C PHE A 448 -4.22 -15.56 20.24
N THR A 449 -3.47 -16.54 19.71
CA THR A 449 -2.00 -16.66 19.89
C THR A 449 -1.17 -15.58 19.17
N ARG A 450 -1.80 -14.60 18.50
CA ARG A 450 -1.12 -13.46 17.87
C ARG A 450 -2.09 -12.30 17.71
N GLY A 451 -1.57 -11.08 17.73
CA GLY A 451 -2.40 -9.87 17.65
C GLY A 451 -1.75 -8.63 18.24
N TYR A 452 -2.57 -7.60 18.43
CA TYR A 452 -2.13 -6.33 18.98
C TYR A 452 -1.85 -6.41 20.47
N PHE A 453 -0.81 -5.70 20.92
CA PHE A 453 -0.48 -5.53 22.33
C PHE A 453 -0.14 -4.07 22.63
N GLU A 454 -0.34 -3.69 23.89
CA GLU A 454 0.28 -2.51 24.50
C GLU A 454 1.27 -3.02 25.55
N LEU A 455 2.50 -2.50 25.56
CA LEU A 455 3.51 -2.77 26.59
C LEU A 455 3.78 -1.48 27.37
N HIS A 456 3.69 -1.59 28.69
CA HIS A 456 3.84 -0.51 29.63
C HIS A 456 5.05 -0.78 30.53
N ILE A 457 5.88 0.25 30.74
CA ILE A 457 6.99 0.20 31.70
C ILE A 457 6.91 1.43 32.60
N ALA A 458 6.70 1.20 33.89
CA ALA A 458 6.64 2.26 34.90
C ALA A 458 7.46 1.89 36.13
N GLU A 459 7.73 2.87 36.98
CA GLU A 459 8.26 2.62 38.32
C GLU A 459 7.12 2.31 39.27
N LEU A 460 7.28 1.25 40.06
CA LEU A 460 6.28 0.80 41.01
C LEU A 460 6.01 1.89 42.04
N ARG A 461 4.75 2.33 42.13
CA ARG A 461 4.26 3.33 43.07
C ARG A 461 3.57 2.68 44.26
N PRO A 462 3.32 3.43 45.35
CA PRO A 462 2.51 2.94 46.46
C PRO A 462 0.99 2.91 46.16
N SER A 463 0.53 3.65 45.14
CA SER A 463 -0.87 3.80 44.75
C SER A 463 -0.97 4.32 43.31
N GLU A 464 -2.06 3.96 42.62
CA GLU A 464 -2.40 4.45 41.27
C GLU A 464 -2.81 5.93 41.25
N ALA A 465 -3.10 6.49 42.44
CA ALA A 465 -3.50 7.88 42.61
C ALA A 465 -2.50 8.87 41.94
N GLY A 466 -3.03 9.69 41.04
CA GLY A 466 -2.26 10.68 40.28
C GLY A 466 -1.71 10.19 38.93
N ALA A 467 -1.97 8.94 38.55
CA ALA A 467 -1.67 8.38 37.23
C ALA A 467 -2.86 7.66 36.57
N CYS A 468 -4.07 7.96 37.04
CA CYS A 468 -5.34 7.32 36.70
C CYS A 468 -5.82 7.35 35.23
N PHE A 469 -5.00 7.81 34.30
CA PHE A 469 -5.32 7.89 32.87
C PHE A 469 -4.11 7.60 31.96
N ASP A 470 -3.06 6.97 32.48
CA ASP A 470 -1.85 6.61 31.71
C ASP A 470 -1.87 5.16 31.22
N GLY A 471 -2.77 4.37 31.79
CA GLY A 471 -3.10 3.04 31.37
C GLY A 471 -2.16 1.94 31.78
N THR A 472 -1.32 2.23 32.76
CA THR A 472 -0.36 1.32 33.33
C THR A 472 -0.88 0.84 34.69
N ASP A 473 -0.44 -0.34 35.15
CA ASP A 473 -0.61 -0.74 36.55
C ASP A 473 0.59 -0.19 37.33
N ASN A 474 0.51 1.06 37.80
CA ASN A 474 1.65 1.71 38.45
C ASN A 474 1.86 1.23 39.87
N ASP A 475 0.83 0.90 40.64
CA ASP A 475 1.00 0.43 42.03
C ASP A 475 1.08 -1.09 42.19
N GLY A 476 0.72 -1.78 41.12
CA GLY A 476 0.89 -3.18 41.04
C GLY A 476 -0.19 -4.03 41.68
N ASP A 477 -1.41 -3.52 41.82
CA ASP A 477 -2.56 -4.25 42.36
C ASP A 477 -3.36 -5.02 41.29
N ARG A 478 -2.95 -4.93 40.02
CA ARG A 478 -3.52 -5.56 38.81
C ARG A 478 -4.65 -4.78 38.14
N TRP A 479 -4.91 -3.55 38.57
CA TRP A 479 -5.90 -2.66 38.00
C TRP A 479 -5.18 -1.44 37.43
N VAL A 480 -5.74 -0.87 36.37
CA VAL A 480 -5.15 0.30 35.73
C VAL A 480 -6.18 1.41 35.70
N ASP A 481 -5.70 2.66 35.76
CA ASP A 481 -6.52 3.85 35.60
C ASP A 481 -7.79 3.85 36.47
N CYS A 482 -8.89 4.35 35.91
CA CYS A 482 -10.19 4.43 36.56
C CYS A 482 -10.87 3.08 36.83
N ALA A 483 -10.28 1.95 36.43
CA ALA A 483 -10.71 0.64 36.91
C ALA A 483 -10.13 0.33 38.30
N ASP A 484 -9.08 1.03 38.68
CA ASP A 484 -8.49 0.99 40.02
C ASP A 484 -9.37 1.72 41.05
N THR A 485 -9.43 1.12 42.24
CA THR A 485 -10.07 1.71 43.41
C THR A 485 -9.43 3.02 43.87
N ASP A 486 -8.13 3.19 43.69
CA ASP A 486 -7.37 4.39 44.06
C ASP A 486 -7.70 5.58 43.14
N CYS A 487 -8.21 5.29 41.94
CA CYS A 487 -8.60 6.27 40.94
C CYS A 487 -10.09 6.57 40.92
N ARG A 488 -10.90 5.80 41.67
CA ARG A 488 -12.36 5.85 41.65
C ARG A 488 -12.95 7.26 41.84
N ASP A 489 -12.36 8.05 42.73
CA ASP A 489 -12.87 9.37 43.10
C ASP A 489 -12.23 10.51 42.27
N VAL A 490 -11.33 10.19 41.34
CA VAL A 490 -10.65 11.18 40.50
C VAL A 490 -11.65 11.76 39.48
N PRO A 491 -11.73 13.10 39.34
CA PRO A 491 -12.53 13.73 38.30
C PRO A 491 -12.11 13.23 36.91
N GLY A 492 -13.02 12.50 36.25
CA GLY A 492 -12.76 11.82 34.95
C GLY A 492 -12.98 10.31 35.02
N CYS A 493 -12.86 9.71 36.20
CA CYS A 493 -13.02 8.27 36.41
C CYS A 493 -14.47 7.81 36.65
N LYS A 494 -15.47 8.60 36.24
CA LYS A 494 -16.90 8.29 36.40
C LYS A 494 -17.36 7.10 35.55
N GLY A 495 -16.86 5.90 35.82
CA GLY A 495 -17.16 4.65 35.13
C GLY A 495 -16.30 4.36 33.88
N GLN A 496 -15.36 5.23 33.51
CA GLN A 496 -14.69 5.17 32.21
C GLN A 496 -13.48 4.21 32.10
N GLY A 497 -12.87 3.75 33.18
CA GLY A 497 -11.53 3.12 33.12
C GLY A 497 -11.43 1.74 32.48
N CYS A 498 -12.57 1.10 32.28
CA CYS A 498 -12.65 -0.24 31.72
C CYS A 498 -13.66 -0.31 30.56
N ALA A 499 -14.25 0.82 30.19
CA ALA A 499 -15.10 0.93 29.01
C ALA A 499 -14.23 1.33 27.82
N HIS A 500 -14.44 0.67 26.69
CA HIS A 500 -13.81 1.06 25.43
C HIS A 500 -14.42 2.35 24.88
N HIS A 501 -15.72 2.56 25.12
CA HIS A 501 -16.43 3.77 24.72
C HIS A 501 -17.44 4.16 25.78
N ASP A 502 -17.59 5.47 26.03
CA ASP A 502 -18.71 6.02 26.78
C ASP A 502 -19.80 6.49 25.82
N LEU A 503 -20.96 5.85 25.90
CA LEU A 503 -22.15 6.15 25.11
C LEU A 503 -23.01 7.26 25.74
N GLY A 504 -22.60 7.77 26.90
CA GLY A 504 -23.27 8.84 27.63
C GLY A 504 -24.66 8.40 28.12
N SER A 505 -25.65 9.27 27.93
CA SER A 505 -27.03 9.04 28.38
C SER A 505 -28.08 9.17 27.27
N ALA A 506 -27.65 9.11 26.01
CA ALA A 506 -28.53 9.27 24.86
C ALA A 506 -29.48 8.08 24.69
N LEU A 507 -30.70 8.35 24.20
CA LEU A 507 -31.72 7.35 23.87
C LEU A 507 -32.50 7.75 22.61
N PRO A 508 -32.64 6.87 21.61
CA PRO A 508 -31.90 5.62 21.45
C PRO A 508 -30.42 5.91 21.18
N VAL A 509 -29.54 4.97 21.58
CA VAL A 509 -28.13 4.97 21.21
C VAL A 509 -27.81 3.65 20.54
N THR A 510 -27.07 3.70 19.44
CA THR A 510 -26.66 2.51 18.68
C THR A 510 -25.16 2.62 18.44
N PHE A 511 -24.44 1.56 18.77
CA PHE A 511 -23.03 1.41 18.47
C PHE A 511 -22.84 0.33 17.42
N LEU A 512 -22.05 0.61 16.39
CA LEU A 512 -21.65 -0.35 15.37
C LEU A 512 -20.16 -0.62 15.53
N GLY A 513 -19.79 -1.88 15.71
CA GLY A 513 -18.40 -2.30 15.82
C GLY A 513 -18.29 -3.82 15.97
N GLU A 514 -17.05 -4.29 15.98
CA GLU A 514 -16.70 -5.69 16.20
C GLU A 514 -16.05 -5.88 17.57
N THR A 515 -16.16 -7.09 18.14
CA THR A 515 -15.38 -7.42 19.34
C THR A 515 -13.94 -7.79 19.01
N ALA A 516 -13.60 -7.94 17.72
CA ALA A 516 -12.27 -8.28 17.26
C ALA A 516 -11.21 -7.35 17.88
N ALA A 517 -10.11 -7.94 18.33
CA ALA A 517 -8.97 -7.25 18.93
C ALA A 517 -9.28 -6.39 20.18
N SER A 518 -10.41 -6.63 20.86
CA SER A 518 -10.80 -5.87 22.08
C SER A 518 -10.30 -6.51 23.39
N GLY A 519 -9.62 -7.66 23.31
CA GLY A 519 -9.19 -8.44 24.48
C GLY A 519 -10.34 -9.17 25.18
N ASP A 520 -10.04 -10.06 26.14
CA ASP A 520 -11.01 -10.90 26.88
C ASP A 520 -11.30 -10.39 28.31
N GLY A 521 -11.23 -9.06 28.48
CA GLY A 521 -11.13 -8.46 29.82
C GLY A 521 -12.36 -8.50 30.69
N PHE A 522 -13.45 -9.01 30.15
CA PHE A 522 -14.69 -9.21 30.85
C PHE A 522 -15.18 -10.62 30.55
N GLN A 523 -15.95 -11.18 31.45
CA GLN A 523 -16.55 -12.49 31.25
C GLN A 523 -17.90 -12.49 31.94
N GLY A 524 -18.96 -12.36 31.13
CA GLY A 524 -20.31 -12.59 31.61
C GLY A 524 -20.55 -14.05 31.98
N THR A 525 -21.59 -14.29 32.78
CA THR A 525 -22.04 -15.64 33.15
C THR A 525 -22.65 -16.40 31.97
N CYS A 526 -22.95 -15.71 30.87
CA CYS A 526 -23.38 -16.29 29.60
C CYS A 526 -22.44 -15.87 28.47
N GLY A 527 -22.12 -16.81 27.58
CA GLY A 527 -21.05 -16.68 26.59
C GLY A 527 -20.03 -17.80 26.72
N ALA A 528 -19.18 -17.95 25.70
CA ALA A 528 -18.04 -18.85 25.80
C ALA A 528 -16.96 -18.19 26.67
N LEU A 529 -16.15 -19.01 27.33
CA LEU A 529 -15.02 -18.52 28.12
C LEU A 529 -13.94 -17.97 27.19
N LEU A 530 -13.23 -16.94 27.65
CA LEU A 530 -12.03 -16.39 27.00
C LEU A 530 -12.32 -15.89 25.57
N GLN A 531 -13.47 -15.21 25.40
CA GLN A 531 -13.82 -14.56 24.15
C GLN A 531 -13.46 -13.09 24.19
N GLN A 532 -13.25 -12.50 23.01
CA GLN A 532 -13.02 -11.07 22.91
C GLN A 532 -14.31 -10.32 23.18
N ASP A 533 -14.24 -9.37 24.10
CA ASP A 533 -15.39 -8.65 24.63
C ASP A 533 -15.14 -7.15 24.54
N ARG A 534 -16.21 -6.39 24.31
CA ARG A 534 -16.14 -4.93 24.21
C ARG A 534 -17.12 -4.31 25.19
N ALA A 535 -16.55 -3.66 26.21
CA ALA A 535 -17.32 -2.95 27.21
C ALA A 535 -17.66 -1.51 26.81
N HIS A 536 -18.91 -1.11 27.03
CA HIS A 536 -19.45 0.23 26.78
C HIS A 536 -20.05 0.81 28.05
N LEU A 537 -19.71 2.06 28.38
CA LEU A 537 -20.33 2.77 29.49
C LEU A 537 -21.62 3.42 29.03
N TRP A 538 -22.68 3.34 29.85
CA TRP A 538 -23.91 4.09 29.61
C TRP A 538 -24.59 4.49 30.93
N THR A 539 -25.17 5.69 30.97
CA THR A 539 -25.85 6.26 32.13
C THR A 539 -27.33 6.45 31.87
N ALA A 540 -28.18 5.91 32.75
CA ALA A 540 -29.62 6.06 32.66
C ALA A 540 -30.06 7.54 32.81
N PRO A 541 -30.67 8.16 31.77
CA PRO A 541 -31.05 9.57 31.84
C PRO A 541 -32.24 9.83 32.77
N GLN A 542 -33.05 8.81 33.04
CA GLN A 542 -34.20 8.84 33.94
C GLN A 542 -34.39 7.47 34.62
N ALA A 543 -35.29 7.37 35.60
CA ALA A 543 -35.63 6.07 36.16
C ALA A 543 -36.58 5.34 35.20
N GLY A 544 -36.32 4.07 34.91
CA GLY A 544 -37.14 3.30 33.98
C GLY A 544 -36.59 1.92 33.66
N THR A 545 -37.33 1.17 32.84
CA THR A 545 -36.88 -0.10 32.29
C THR A 545 -36.27 0.13 30.91
N TYR A 546 -35.03 -0.28 30.75
CA TYR A 546 -34.24 -0.15 29.53
C TYR A 546 -34.02 -1.52 28.90
N VAL A 547 -33.90 -1.53 27.57
CA VAL A 547 -33.55 -2.71 26.79
C VAL A 547 -32.17 -2.47 26.22
N PHE A 548 -31.26 -3.38 26.54
CA PHE A 548 -29.97 -3.52 25.89
C PHE A 548 -30.12 -4.68 24.93
N ASP A 549 -29.90 -4.47 23.64
CA ASP A 549 -29.94 -5.52 22.65
C ASP A 549 -28.78 -5.41 21.67
N THR A 550 -28.55 -6.51 20.97
CA THR A 550 -27.64 -6.57 19.85
C THR A 550 -28.44 -6.90 18.59
N SER A 551 -27.92 -6.57 17.42
CA SER A 551 -28.46 -7.07 16.16
C SER A 551 -27.30 -7.63 15.34
N PRO A 552 -27.43 -8.82 14.73
CA PRO A 552 -26.52 -9.20 13.68
C PRO A 552 -26.60 -8.13 12.58
N GLY A 553 -25.45 -7.75 12.02
CA GLY A 553 -25.40 -6.88 10.84
C GLY A 553 -26.00 -7.55 9.61
N ASP A 554 -25.69 -7.05 8.41
CA ASP A 554 -26.18 -7.64 7.15
C ASP A 554 -25.38 -8.90 6.71
N GLU A 555 -24.68 -9.55 7.65
CA GLU A 555 -23.92 -10.76 7.36
C GLU A 555 -24.82 -11.98 7.11
N ALA A 556 -24.45 -12.78 6.11
CA ALA A 556 -25.19 -13.99 5.73
C ALA A 556 -25.18 -15.08 6.81
N THR A 557 -24.12 -15.11 7.64
CA THR A 557 -23.94 -16.06 8.75
C THR A 557 -23.32 -15.35 9.95
N PRO A 558 -24.13 -14.63 10.74
CA PRO A 558 -23.60 -13.85 11.85
C PRO A 558 -22.99 -14.76 12.92
N ALA A 559 -21.82 -14.34 13.42
CA ALA A 559 -21.16 -14.99 14.54
C ALA A 559 -22.04 -14.96 15.80
N GLY A 560 -21.88 -15.97 16.67
CA GLY A 560 -22.53 -15.99 17.96
C GLY A 560 -22.00 -14.88 18.86
N ASN A 561 -22.88 -14.25 19.63
CA ASN A 561 -22.50 -13.18 20.54
C ASN A 561 -23.18 -13.34 21.91
N ALA A 562 -22.54 -12.77 22.91
CA ALA A 562 -23.08 -12.59 24.26
C ALA A 562 -23.19 -11.09 24.56
N LEU A 563 -24.18 -10.74 25.38
CA LEU A 563 -24.44 -9.41 25.89
C LEU A 563 -24.67 -9.54 27.38
N TYR A 564 -23.91 -8.83 28.20
CA TYR A 564 -24.08 -8.81 29.65
C TYR A 564 -23.92 -7.39 30.16
N VAL A 565 -24.57 -7.08 31.27
CA VAL A 565 -24.56 -5.74 31.84
C VAL A 565 -24.05 -5.82 33.27
N LEU A 566 -23.03 -5.05 33.61
CA LEU A 566 -22.40 -4.98 34.92
C LEU A 566 -22.68 -3.64 35.60
N THR A 567 -22.59 -3.61 36.94
CA THR A 567 -22.66 -2.34 37.70
C THR A 567 -21.42 -1.45 37.57
N GLY A 568 -20.39 -1.88 36.83
CA GLY A 568 -19.12 -1.18 36.61
C GLY A 568 -17.95 -2.15 36.37
N CYS A 569 -16.71 -1.66 36.39
CA CYS A 569 -15.48 -2.44 36.12
C CYS A 569 -15.26 -3.63 37.05
N ARG A 570 -15.59 -3.46 38.34
CA ARG A 570 -15.63 -4.52 39.38
C ARG A 570 -17.07 -4.88 39.74
N GLY A 571 -18.00 -4.63 38.83
CA GLY A 571 -19.43 -4.67 39.09
C GLY A 571 -20.00 -6.08 39.11
N THR A 572 -21.11 -6.24 39.83
CA THR A 572 -21.92 -7.45 39.74
C THR A 572 -22.68 -7.44 38.42
N GLU A 573 -22.78 -8.60 37.79
CA GLU A 573 -23.64 -8.77 36.62
C GLU A 573 -25.11 -8.58 37.00
N LEU A 574 -25.77 -7.66 36.30
CA LEU A 574 -27.18 -7.34 36.42
C LEU A 574 -28.05 -8.22 35.50
N GLY A 575 -27.48 -8.68 34.38
CA GLY A 575 -28.13 -9.62 33.47
C GLY A 575 -27.24 -9.97 32.28
N CYS A 576 -27.54 -11.11 31.66
CA CYS A 576 -26.81 -11.63 30.51
C CYS A 576 -27.77 -12.34 29.53
N ALA A 577 -27.47 -12.26 28.24
CA ALA A 577 -28.09 -13.03 27.17
C ALA A 577 -27.05 -13.41 26.11
N SER A 578 -27.12 -14.62 25.55
CA SER A 578 -26.21 -15.08 24.49
C SER A 578 -26.92 -15.92 23.46
N HIS A 579 -26.46 -15.88 22.20
CA HIS A 579 -27.01 -16.71 21.13
C HIS A 579 -25.91 -17.10 20.13
N LEU A 580 -25.81 -18.38 19.77
CA LEU A 580 -24.73 -18.90 18.91
C LEU A 580 -24.89 -18.51 17.43
N HIS A 581 -26.13 -18.35 16.96
CA HIS A 581 -26.47 -17.96 15.57
C HIS A 581 -27.60 -16.94 15.53
N PRO A 582 -27.36 -15.70 16.00
CA PRO A 582 -28.42 -14.72 16.18
C PRO A 582 -29.07 -14.34 14.85
N THR A 583 -30.39 -14.26 14.82
CA THR A 583 -31.14 -13.58 13.75
C THR A 583 -31.61 -12.22 14.27
N ARG A 584 -32.09 -11.33 13.40
CA ARG A 584 -32.73 -10.07 13.83
C ARG A 584 -33.86 -10.25 14.87
N LYS A 585 -34.43 -11.46 15.01
CA LYS A 585 -35.50 -11.77 15.99
C LYS A 585 -35.00 -12.51 17.23
N SER A 586 -33.81 -13.10 17.19
CA SER A 586 -33.27 -13.96 18.25
C SER A 586 -31.94 -13.46 18.81
N ALA A 587 -31.55 -12.23 18.46
CA ALA A 587 -30.35 -11.61 18.96
C ALA A 587 -30.47 -11.38 20.49
N PRO A 588 -29.34 -11.49 21.23
CA PRO A 588 -29.31 -11.23 22.66
C PRO A 588 -29.92 -9.91 23.06
N ALA A 589 -30.79 -9.93 24.08
CA ALA A 589 -31.38 -8.76 24.68
C ALA A 589 -31.55 -8.93 26.20
N VAL A 590 -31.18 -7.92 26.95
CA VAL A 590 -31.29 -7.83 28.42
C VAL A 590 -32.18 -6.65 28.78
N LYS A 591 -33.16 -6.86 29.67
CA LYS A 591 -34.05 -5.80 30.16
C LYS A 591 -33.76 -5.51 31.62
N LEU A 592 -33.42 -4.27 31.94
CA LEU A 592 -33.05 -3.85 33.29
C LEU A 592 -33.82 -2.63 33.73
N THR A 593 -34.25 -2.62 34.99
CA THR A 593 -34.79 -1.41 35.63
C THR A 593 -33.67 -0.67 36.33
N LEU A 594 -33.43 0.56 35.89
CA LEU A 594 -32.35 1.42 36.39
C LEU A 594 -32.92 2.71 36.98
N THR A 595 -32.21 3.24 37.97
CA THR A 595 -32.53 4.54 38.57
C THR A 595 -31.91 5.68 37.77
N GLN A 596 -32.45 6.89 37.88
CA GLN A 596 -31.89 8.06 37.18
C GLN A 596 -30.44 8.30 37.61
N GLY A 597 -29.55 8.47 36.64
CA GLY A 597 -28.12 8.68 36.85
C GLY A 597 -27.33 7.41 37.15
N GLN A 598 -27.99 6.25 37.23
CA GLN A 598 -27.29 4.97 37.39
C GLN A 598 -26.50 4.64 36.14
N THR A 599 -25.20 4.40 36.31
CA THR A 599 -24.29 4.04 35.24
C THR A 599 -24.08 2.52 35.25
N VAL A 600 -24.04 1.92 34.06
CA VAL A 600 -23.81 0.49 33.84
C VAL A 600 -22.77 0.31 32.75
N LEU A 601 -22.09 -0.84 32.80
CA LEU A 601 -21.17 -1.29 31.76
C LEU A 601 -21.86 -2.40 30.96
N VAL A 602 -21.90 -2.27 29.64
CA VAL A 602 -22.59 -3.19 28.71
C VAL A 602 -21.59 -3.91 27.83
#